data_AF-A0A0K2T2R6-F1
#
_entry.id   AF-A0A0K2T2R6-F1
#
_cell.length_a   1.000
_cell.length_b   1.000
_cell.length_c   1.000
_cell.angle_alpha   90.00
_cell.angle_beta   90.00
_cell.angle_gamma   90.00
#
_symmetry.space_group_name_H-M   'P 1'
#
loop_
_entity.id
_entity.type
_entity.pdbx_description
1 polymer ?
#
loop_
_entity_poly.entity_id
_entity_poly.type
_entity_poly.pdbx_seq_one_letter_code
_entity_poly.pdbx_strand_id
1 'polypeptide(L)'
;GDGDGDGDGDGDGDGDGDEDGDGDGDGDGDGDGDTTEVCTTEVCKTSAKSIISKMDVNVSPCEDFYEFTCGKYVKDNTNPDGQSDMSIFADLSNDIMTTTLEILEANDDDVPEVVKKARSYYKSCINMSSINDEGKKQYKTIFGSKGALGGYPILNSQWNLEEKSKELALGRVLYDYNEGILIQSYVYLDAQNTAQHILYMDQA
;
A
#
# COMPACT_ATOMS: atom_id res chain seq x y z
N GLY A 1 -2.87 47.24 13.37
CA GLY A 1 -4.01 47.56 12.52
C GLY A 1 -3.87 46.68 11.31
N ASP A 2 -4.63 45.59 11.36
CA ASP A 2 -5.44 45.02 10.28
C ASP A 2 -4.66 44.70 8.99
N GLY A 3 -4.41 43.44 8.61
CA GLY A 3 -5.32 42.29 8.60
C GLY A 3 -5.90 42.18 7.19
N ASP A 4 -5.65 41.05 6.51
CA ASP A 4 -6.58 40.36 5.60
C ASP A 4 -5.83 39.17 4.98
N GLY A 5 -6.31 37.97 5.33
CA GLY A 5 -5.92 36.69 4.75
C GLY A 5 -7.17 36.04 4.19
N ASP A 6 -7.03 35.42 3.02
CA ASP A 6 -8.09 34.66 2.38
C ASP A 6 -7.68 33.18 2.39
N GLY A 7 -8.40 32.40 3.18
CA GLY A 7 -8.35 30.95 3.19
C GLY A 7 -9.70 30.43 2.70
N ASP A 8 -9.70 29.74 1.57
CA ASP A 8 -10.87 29.05 1.05
C ASP A 8 -10.75 27.57 1.41
N GLY A 9 -11.53 27.17 2.40
CA GLY A 9 -11.78 25.78 2.75
C GLY A 9 -13.18 25.41 2.27
N ASP A 10 -13.26 24.55 1.27
CA ASP A 10 -14.51 23.93 0.85
C ASP A 10 -14.55 22.51 1.41
N GLY A 11 -15.33 22.36 2.48
CA GLY A 11 -15.77 21.07 3.00
C GLY A 11 -17.14 20.76 2.44
N ASP A 12 -17.22 19.75 1.57
CA ASP A 12 -18.49 19.18 1.15
C ASP A 12 -18.80 17.97 2.03
N GLY A 13 -19.77 18.18 2.92
CA GLY A 13 -20.41 17.12 3.70
C GLY A 13 -21.58 16.55 2.91
N ASP A 14 -21.50 15.27 2.59
CA ASP A 14 -22.64 14.52 2.10
C ASP A 14 -23.51 14.13 3.30
N GLY A 15 -24.62 14.86 3.44
CA GLY A 15 -25.74 14.50 4.30
C GLY A 15 -26.71 13.63 3.52
N ASP A 16 -26.71 12.33 3.83
CA ASP A 16 -27.80 11.44 3.45
C ASP A 16 -28.93 11.59 4.47
N GLY A 17 -30.09 12.07 4.00
CA GLY A 17 -31.28 12.27 4.81
C GLY A 17 -31.98 10.96 5.17
N ASP A 18 -32.25 10.81 6.46
CA ASP A 18 -33.07 9.76 7.05
C ASP A 18 -34.55 9.97 6.68
N GLU A 19 -35.24 8.91 6.24
CA GLU A 19 -36.71 8.84 6.30
C GLU A 19 -37.10 8.14 7.61
N ASP A 20 -37.54 8.96 8.56
CA ASP A 20 -38.05 8.61 9.88
C ASP A 20 -39.30 7.74 9.80
N GLY A 21 -39.28 6.64 10.52
CA GLY A 21 -40.44 5.81 10.71
C GLY A 21 -40.29 4.87 11.89
N ASP A 22 -40.13 5.40 13.10
CA ASP A 22 -40.40 4.65 14.33
C ASP A 22 -40.92 5.58 15.43
N GLY A 23 -42.05 5.19 16.04
CA GLY A 23 -42.85 6.06 16.90
C GLY A 23 -42.21 6.35 18.26
N ASP A 24 -42.36 7.61 18.68
CA ASP A 24 -42.02 8.09 20.02
C ASP A 24 -42.94 7.46 21.07
N GLY A 25 -42.44 6.39 21.69
CA GLY A 25 -42.90 5.93 22.99
C GLY A 25 -42.02 6.54 24.06
N ASP A 26 -42.43 7.70 24.60
CA ASP A 26 -41.84 8.29 25.81
C ASP A 26 -42.09 7.37 27.01
N GLY A 27 -41.17 6.43 27.22
CA GLY A 27 -41.09 5.58 28.39
C GLY A 27 -39.89 5.97 29.22
N ASP A 28 -40.06 6.93 30.13
CA ASP A 28 -39.15 7.20 31.24
C ASP A 28 -39.12 5.97 32.16
N GLY A 29 -38.27 5.01 31.80
CA GLY A 29 -38.00 3.81 32.58
C GLY A 29 -36.61 3.90 33.16
N ASP A 30 -36.49 4.46 34.37
CA ASP A 30 -35.34 4.25 35.25
C ASP A 30 -35.25 2.75 35.60
N GLY A 31 -34.64 2.00 34.69
CA GLY A 31 -34.42 0.56 34.79
C GLY A 31 -33.01 0.25 35.25
N ASP A 32 -32.77 0.33 36.56
CA ASP A 32 -31.67 -0.37 37.24
C ASP A 32 -31.82 -1.87 36.96
N GLY A 33 -31.12 -2.36 35.93
CA GLY A 33 -31.24 -3.72 35.43
C GLY A 33 -30.15 -4.04 34.41
N ASP A 34 -28.91 -3.69 34.71
CA ASP A 34 -27.77 -4.07 33.90
C ASP A 34 -27.51 -5.57 34.02
N THR A 35 -28.17 -6.35 33.17
CA THR A 35 -27.61 -7.61 32.72
C THR A 35 -27.12 -7.41 31.29
N THR A 36 -25.96 -6.77 31.12
CA THR A 36 -25.21 -6.88 29.86
C THR A 36 -25.08 -8.37 29.54
N GLU A 37 -25.77 -8.83 28.50
CA GLU A 37 -25.62 -10.20 28.02
C GLU A 37 -24.22 -10.32 27.41
N VAL A 38 -23.28 -10.91 28.18
CA VAL A 38 -21.89 -11.06 27.73
C VAL A 38 -21.83 -12.10 26.62
N CYS A 39 -21.34 -11.70 25.44
CA CYS A 39 -21.15 -12.63 24.34
C CYS A 39 -20.10 -13.71 24.68
N THR A 40 -20.51 -14.98 24.63
CA THR A 40 -19.62 -16.13 24.92
C THR A 40 -19.27 -16.98 23.70
N THR A 41 -19.56 -16.50 22.49
CA THR A 41 -19.16 -17.21 21.26
C THR A 41 -17.63 -17.26 21.16
N GLU A 42 -17.10 -18.25 20.44
CA GLU A 42 -15.65 -18.36 20.25
C GLU A 42 -15.05 -17.16 19.52
N VAL A 43 -15.81 -16.55 18.61
CA VAL A 43 -15.42 -15.30 17.95
C VAL A 43 -15.27 -14.17 18.96
N CYS A 44 -16.25 -13.97 19.84
CA CYS A 44 -16.19 -12.94 20.90
C CYS A 44 -14.99 -13.16 21.84
N LYS A 45 -14.76 -14.40 22.29
CA LYS A 45 -13.61 -14.72 23.15
C LYS A 45 -12.28 -14.44 22.46
N THR A 46 -12.14 -14.84 21.20
CA THR A 46 -10.90 -14.67 20.43
C THR A 46 -10.62 -13.20 20.16
N SER A 47 -11.63 -12.43 19.75
CA SER A 47 -11.53 -10.99 19.50
C SER A 47 -11.19 -10.23 20.79
N ALA A 48 -11.90 -10.50 21.89
CA ALA A 48 -11.63 -9.86 23.18
C ALA A 48 -10.20 -10.13 23.65
N LYS A 49 -9.72 -11.38 23.51
CA LYS A 49 -8.33 -11.73 23.85
C LYS A 49 -7.31 -10.97 23.00
N SER A 50 -7.55 -10.83 21.70
CA SER A 50 -6.67 -10.11 20.76
C SER A 50 -6.60 -8.61 21.04
N ILE A 51 -7.70 -8.01 21.51
CA ILE A 51 -7.76 -6.61 21.94
C ILE A 51 -6.98 -6.45 23.25
N ILE A 52 -7.36 -7.19 24.28
CA ILE A 52 -6.77 -7.09 25.62
C ILE A 52 -5.26 -7.37 25.60
N SER A 53 -4.78 -8.24 24.71
CA SER A 53 -3.34 -8.54 24.61
C SER A 53 -2.50 -7.36 24.15
N LYS A 54 -3.09 -6.36 23.48
CA LYS A 54 -2.39 -5.18 22.92
C LYS A 54 -2.49 -3.94 23.81
N MET A 55 -3.44 -3.92 24.74
CA MET A 55 -3.71 -2.80 25.64
C MET A 55 -2.74 -2.74 26.81
N ASP A 56 -2.39 -1.52 27.24
CA ASP A 56 -1.76 -1.25 28.53
C ASP A 56 -2.77 -0.64 29.50
N VAL A 57 -3.42 -1.49 30.28
CA VAL A 57 -4.46 -1.10 31.24
C VAL A 57 -3.95 -0.29 32.43
N ASN A 58 -2.64 -0.08 32.56
CA ASN A 58 -2.06 0.75 33.62
C ASN A 58 -2.05 2.24 33.25
N VAL A 59 -2.33 2.57 31.99
CA VAL A 59 -2.41 3.96 31.52
C VAL A 59 -3.86 4.41 31.50
N SER A 60 -4.13 5.64 31.94
CA SER A 60 -5.48 6.19 31.90
C SER A 60 -5.87 6.49 30.44
N PRO A 61 -7.01 5.98 29.93
CA PRO A 61 -7.47 6.29 28.58
C PRO A 61 -7.78 7.78 28.39
N CYS A 62 -8.06 8.51 29.48
CA CYS A 62 -8.32 9.95 29.43
C CYS A 62 -7.03 10.79 29.33
N GLU A 63 -5.87 10.20 29.63
CA GLU A 63 -4.57 10.87 29.56
C GLU A 63 -3.83 10.54 28.27
N ASP A 64 -3.76 9.25 27.92
CA ASP A 64 -3.15 8.77 26.68
C ASP A 64 -3.90 7.53 26.17
N PHE A 65 -4.86 7.76 25.28
CA PHE A 65 -5.66 6.69 24.70
C PHE A 65 -4.84 5.78 23.79
N TYR A 66 -3.79 6.30 23.15
CA TYR A 66 -2.92 5.49 22.29
C TYR A 66 -2.12 4.49 23.12
N GLU A 67 -1.45 4.94 24.19
CA GLU A 67 -0.69 4.05 25.06
C GLU A 67 -1.62 3.08 25.80
N PHE A 68 -2.83 3.50 26.21
CA PHE A 68 -3.82 2.58 26.79
C PHE A 68 -4.21 1.46 25.83
N THR A 69 -4.45 1.78 24.56
CA THR A 69 -4.95 0.80 23.57
C THR A 69 -3.85 -0.04 22.91
N CYS A 70 -2.65 0.52 22.74
CA CYS A 70 -1.56 -0.03 21.93
C CYS A 70 -0.23 -0.19 22.69
N GLY A 71 -0.10 0.36 23.90
CA GLY A 71 1.19 0.48 24.59
C GLY A 71 1.88 -0.86 24.81
N LYS A 72 1.11 -1.92 25.05
CA LYS A 72 1.65 -3.27 25.17
C LYS A 72 2.07 -3.86 23.82
N TYR A 73 1.30 -3.64 22.75
CA TYR A 73 1.68 -4.05 21.40
C TYR A 73 3.02 -3.45 20.98
N VAL A 74 3.22 -2.14 21.21
CA VAL A 74 4.47 -1.43 20.88
C VAL A 74 5.65 -1.98 21.68
N LYS A 75 5.44 -2.36 22.95
CA LYS A 75 6.49 -2.94 23.81
C LYS A 75 6.85 -4.36 23.40
N ASP A 76 5.87 -5.19 23.08
CA ASP A 76 6.04 -6.61 22.78
C ASP A 76 6.54 -6.84 21.34
N ASN A 77 6.22 -5.93 20.42
CA ASN A 77 6.62 -5.99 19.01
C ASN A 77 7.77 -4.99 18.78
N THR A 78 8.99 -5.34 19.19
CA THR A 78 10.21 -4.58 18.84
C THR A 78 10.72 -4.98 17.47
N ASN A 79 11.13 -4.00 16.67
CA ASN A 79 11.47 -4.14 15.25
C ASN A 79 12.46 -5.30 15.01
N PRO A 80 12.02 -6.44 14.44
CA PRO A 80 12.96 -7.44 13.97
C PRO A 80 13.77 -6.83 12.83
N ASP A 81 15.09 -7.02 12.85
CA ASP A 81 16.03 -6.44 11.88
C ASP A 81 15.51 -6.53 10.44
N GLY A 82 15.09 -5.40 9.87
CA GLY A 82 14.70 -5.28 8.47
C GLY A 82 13.32 -4.68 8.18
N GLN A 83 12.43 -4.47 9.16
CA GLN A 83 11.18 -3.73 8.90
C GLN A 83 11.37 -2.23 9.09
N SER A 84 10.81 -1.41 8.20
CA SER A 84 10.87 0.07 8.33
C SER A 84 9.85 0.59 9.34
N ASP A 85 8.72 -0.09 9.46
CA ASP A 85 7.56 0.31 10.24
C ASP A 85 6.92 -0.91 10.90
N MET A 86 6.41 -0.75 12.12
CA MET A 86 5.63 -1.77 12.82
C MET A 86 4.23 -1.27 13.10
N SER A 87 3.24 -2.01 12.59
CA SER A 87 1.83 -1.73 12.83
C SER A 87 1.01 -3.01 12.64
N ILE A 88 -0.22 -2.98 13.13
CA ILE A 88 -1.20 -4.06 12.87
C ILE A 88 -1.41 -4.30 11.36
N PHE A 89 -1.19 -3.29 10.51
CA PHE A 89 -1.26 -3.45 9.05
C PHE A 89 -0.03 -4.18 8.51
N ALA A 90 1.15 -4.00 9.11
CA ALA A 90 2.34 -4.76 8.76
C ALA A 90 2.17 -6.23 9.15
N ASP A 91 1.62 -6.53 10.33
CA ASP A 91 1.31 -7.91 10.75
C ASP A 91 0.34 -8.58 9.77
N LEU A 92 -0.76 -7.90 9.43
CA LEU A 92 -1.72 -8.40 8.45
C LEU A 92 -1.09 -8.60 7.07
N SER A 93 -0.24 -7.66 6.63
CA SER A 93 0.45 -7.75 5.35
C SER A 93 1.42 -8.94 5.32
N ASN A 94 2.08 -9.24 6.44
CA ASN A 94 2.91 -10.42 6.59
C ASN A 94 2.09 -11.71 6.49
N ASP A 95 0.93 -11.78 7.16
CA ASP A 95 0.04 -12.94 7.07
C ASP A 95 -0.44 -13.16 5.62
N ILE A 96 -0.86 -12.10 4.93
CA ILE A 96 -1.24 -12.14 3.50
C ILE A 96 -0.06 -12.62 2.65
N MET A 97 1.14 -12.11 2.89
CA MET A 97 2.34 -12.50 2.15
C MET A 97 2.65 -13.99 2.38
N THR A 98 2.58 -14.48 3.61
CA THR A 98 2.78 -15.89 3.95
C THR A 98 1.77 -16.78 3.23
N THR A 99 0.48 -16.46 3.31
CA THR A 99 -0.56 -17.22 2.60
C THR A 99 -0.35 -17.17 1.07
N THR A 100 0.07 -16.02 0.54
CA THR A 100 0.36 -15.87 -0.89
C THR A 100 1.55 -16.75 -1.30
N LEU A 101 2.60 -16.81 -0.49
CA LEU A 101 3.76 -17.68 -0.72
C LEU A 101 3.36 -19.16 -0.74
N GLU A 102 2.52 -19.60 0.20
CA GLU A 102 2.00 -20.98 0.20
C GLU A 102 1.29 -21.33 -1.11
N ILE A 103 0.47 -20.40 -1.64
CA ILE A 103 -0.21 -20.58 -2.92
C ILE A 103 0.80 -20.62 -4.08
N LEU A 104 1.84 -19.78 -4.05
CA LEU A 104 2.85 -19.69 -5.11
C LEU A 104 3.84 -20.86 -5.11
N GLU A 105 4.07 -21.49 -3.95
CA GLU A 105 4.99 -22.61 -3.77
C GLU A 105 4.32 -23.99 -3.87
N ALA A 106 3.00 -24.03 -3.80
CA ALA A 106 2.24 -25.26 -3.97
C ALA A 106 2.52 -25.93 -5.34
N ASN A 107 2.54 -27.26 -5.31
CA ASN A 107 2.94 -28.13 -6.43
C ASN A 107 1.76 -28.93 -7.02
N ASP A 108 0.57 -28.35 -7.00
CA ASP A 108 -0.63 -28.88 -7.65
C ASP A 108 -0.76 -28.32 -9.08
N ASP A 109 -1.11 -29.20 -10.03
CA ASP A 109 -1.23 -28.83 -11.45
C ASP A 109 -2.66 -28.47 -11.88
N ASP A 110 -3.65 -28.71 -11.01
CA ASP A 110 -5.07 -28.45 -11.24
C ASP A 110 -5.48 -27.04 -10.80
N VAL A 111 -4.82 -26.04 -11.39
CA VAL A 111 -5.10 -24.62 -11.15
C VAL A 111 -5.32 -23.86 -12.45
N PRO A 112 -6.07 -22.74 -12.42
CA PRO A 112 -6.20 -21.86 -13.56
C PRO A 112 -4.85 -21.40 -14.12
N GLU A 113 -4.78 -21.16 -15.43
CA GLU A 113 -3.56 -20.73 -16.13
C GLU A 113 -2.93 -19.46 -15.54
N VAL A 114 -3.75 -18.53 -15.04
CA VAL A 114 -3.27 -17.32 -14.35
C VAL A 114 -2.43 -17.65 -13.12
N VAL A 115 -2.80 -18.67 -12.35
CA VAL A 115 -2.05 -19.12 -11.19
C VAL A 115 -0.73 -19.77 -11.63
N LYS A 116 -0.75 -20.58 -12.69
CA LYS A 116 0.47 -21.19 -13.25
C LYS A 116 1.50 -20.14 -13.68
N LYS A 117 1.04 -19.05 -14.31
CA LYS A 117 1.88 -17.92 -14.69
C LYS A 117 2.44 -17.19 -13.47
N ALA A 118 1.61 -16.90 -12.46
CA ALA A 118 2.08 -16.27 -11.21
C ALA A 118 3.15 -17.14 -10.50
N ARG A 119 2.92 -18.45 -10.39
CA ARG A 119 3.90 -19.41 -9.85
C ARG A 119 5.21 -19.44 -10.64
N SER A 120 5.11 -19.46 -11.98
CA SER A 120 6.29 -19.46 -12.85
C SER A 120 7.09 -18.16 -12.72
N TYR A 121 6.39 -17.03 -12.62
CA TYR A 121 7.01 -15.73 -12.39
C TYR A 121 7.71 -15.67 -11.03
N TYR A 122 7.05 -16.12 -9.95
CA TYR A 122 7.66 -16.24 -8.62
C TYR A 122 8.94 -17.10 -8.64
N LYS A 123 8.88 -18.30 -9.24
CA LYS A 123 10.04 -19.20 -9.37
C LYS A 123 11.20 -18.56 -10.13
N SER A 124 10.91 -17.72 -11.13
CA SER A 124 11.94 -16.97 -11.85
C SER A 124 12.60 -15.89 -10.98
N CYS A 125 11.83 -15.25 -10.09
CA CYS A 125 12.30 -14.19 -9.19
C CYS A 125 13.21 -14.71 -8.08
N ILE A 126 12.92 -15.89 -7.52
CA ILE A 126 13.73 -16.47 -6.44
C ILE A 126 14.96 -17.25 -6.94
N ASN A 127 15.07 -17.47 -8.26
CA ASN A 127 16.19 -18.23 -8.84
C ASN A 127 17.45 -17.36 -8.95
N MET A 128 18.17 -17.26 -7.84
CA MET A 128 19.38 -16.44 -7.73
C MET A 128 20.50 -16.86 -8.70
N SER A 129 20.58 -18.15 -9.08
CA SER A 129 21.58 -18.61 -10.06
C SER A 129 21.32 -17.99 -11.43
N SER A 130 20.07 -18.08 -11.92
CA SER A 130 19.68 -17.51 -13.20
C SER A 130 19.86 -15.99 -13.21
N ILE A 131 19.49 -15.32 -12.11
CA ILE A 131 19.67 -13.86 -11.96
C ILE A 131 21.14 -13.49 -12.03
N ASN A 132 22.03 -14.21 -11.34
CA ASN A 132 23.46 -13.92 -11.34
C ASN A 132 24.12 -14.16 -12.71
N ASP A 133 23.67 -15.19 -13.43
CA ASP A 133 24.19 -15.51 -14.76
C ASP A 133 23.73 -14.49 -15.81
N GLU A 134 22.47 -14.04 -15.75
CA GLU A 134 21.88 -13.15 -16.75
C GLU A 134 21.97 -11.65 -16.43
N GLY A 135 22.07 -11.27 -15.15
CA GLY A 135 21.91 -9.88 -14.70
C GLY A 135 22.89 -8.92 -15.37
N LYS A 136 24.17 -9.31 -15.50
CA LYS A 136 25.19 -8.49 -16.20
C LYS A 136 24.88 -8.33 -17.69
N LYS A 137 24.26 -9.33 -18.32
CA LYS A 137 23.86 -9.27 -19.73
C LYS A 137 22.70 -8.30 -19.90
N GLN A 138 21.66 -8.42 -19.06
CA GLN A 138 20.50 -7.52 -19.09
C GLN A 138 20.92 -6.06 -18.84
N TYR A 139 21.77 -5.82 -17.84
CA TYR A 139 22.31 -4.49 -17.58
C TYR A 139 23.00 -3.89 -18.81
N LYS A 140 23.84 -4.65 -19.52
CA LYS A 140 24.51 -4.19 -20.74
C LYS A 140 23.54 -3.92 -21.88
N THR A 141 22.45 -4.69 -21.99
CA THR A 141 21.41 -4.48 -23.00
C THR A 141 20.68 -3.16 -22.80
N ILE A 142 20.48 -2.72 -21.55
CA ILE A 142 19.76 -1.49 -21.23
C ILE A 142 20.74 -0.29 -21.21
N PHE A 143 21.78 -0.39 -20.38
CA PHE A 143 22.68 0.72 -20.01
C PHE A 143 24.05 0.69 -20.69
N GLY A 144 24.36 -0.35 -21.47
CA GLY A 144 25.62 -0.40 -22.21
C GLY A 144 25.70 0.69 -23.28
N SER A 145 26.91 0.99 -23.79
CA SER A 145 27.12 2.05 -24.80
C SER A 145 26.34 1.88 -26.10
N LYS A 146 25.77 0.71 -26.35
CA LYS A 146 24.86 0.39 -27.48
C LYS A 146 23.51 -0.14 -27.00
N GLY A 147 23.22 0.01 -25.71
CA GLY A 147 21.99 -0.45 -25.09
C GLY A 147 20.80 0.42 -25.47
N ALA A 148 19.61 0.02 -25.03
CA ALA A 148 18.34 0.67 -25.34
C ALA A 148 18.35 2.19 -25.05
N LEU A 149 19.11 2.61 -24.03
CA LEU A 149 19.19 3.99 -23.56
C LEU A 149 20.38 4.80 -24.11
N GLY A 150 21.18 4.23 -25.02
CA GLY A 150 22.34 4.93 -25.60
C GLY A 150 23.55 5.06 -24.66
N GLY A 151 23.60 4.26 -23.60
CA GLY A 151 24.71 4.22 -22.64
C GLY A 151 24.48 5.07 -21.39
N TYR A 152 25.35 4.86 -20.40
CA TYR A 152 25.31 5.59 -19.13
C TYR A 152 26.62 6.38 -18.92
N PRO A 153 26.57 7.70 -18.64
CA PRO A 153 27.76 8.56 -18.61
C PRO A 153 28.87 8.09 -17.65
N ILE A 154 28.49 7.54 -16.48
CA ILE A 154 29.44 7.06 -15.47
C ILE A 154 30.27 5.87 -15.98
N LEU A 155 29.75 5.10 -16.93
CA LEU A 155 30.42 3.90 -17.46
C LEU A 155 31.33 4.19 -18.66
N ASN A 156 31.19 5.35 -19.29
CA ASN A 156 31.92 5.71 -20.49
C ASN A 156 32.23 7.20 -20.50
N SER A 157 33.50 7.55 -20.28
CA SER A 157 33.97 8.95 -20.29
C SER A 157 33.83 9.64 -21.65
N GLN A 158 33.63 8.88 -22.72
CA GLN A 158 33.37 9.39 -24.07
C GLN A 158 31.89 9.39 -24.42
N TRP A 159 31.00 9.17 -23.45
CA TRP A 159 29.57 9.18 -23.67
C TRP A 159 29.09 10.55 -24.17
N ASN A 160 28.31 10.53 -25.24
CA ASN A 160 27.67 11.71 -25.79
C ASN A 160 26.31 11.31 -26.35
N LEU A 161 25.24 11.85 -25.76
CA LEU A 161 23.88 11.67 -26.24
C LEU A 161 23.50 12.90 -27.07
N GLU A 162 23.30 12.69 -28.37
CA GLU A 162 22.84 13.73 -29.31
C GLU A 162 21.57 14.40 -28.79
N GLU A 163 21.36 15.69 -29.08
CA GLU A 163 20.26 16.46 -28.50
C GLU A 163 18.87 15.89 -28.85
N LYS A 164 18.64 15.53 -30.13
CA LYS A 164 17.41 14.83 -30.60
C LYS A 164 17.22 13.43 -30.00
N SER A 165 18.21 12.91 -29.27
CA SER A 165 18.16 11.61 -28.63
C SER A 165 17.85 11.69 -27.13
N LYS A 166 17.71 12.89 -26.55
CA LYS A 166 17.38 13.05 -25.12
C LYS A 166 15.90 12.79 -24.84
N GLU A 167 14.99 13.45 -25.56
CA GLU A 167 13.56 13.23 -25.45
C GLU A 167 13.20 11.80 -25.88
N LEU A 168 13.89 11.29 -26.92
CA LEU A 168 13.73 9.91 -27.35
C LEU A 168 14.23 8.92 -26.28
N ALA A 169 15.34 9.21 -25.58
CA ALA A 169 15.82 8.37 -24.49
C ALA A 169 14.82 8.37 -23.33
N LEU A 170 14.34 9.55 -22.90
CA LEU A 170 13.31 9.66 -21.85
C LEU A 170 12.03 8.92 -22.25
N GLY A 171 11.56 9.11 -23.48
CA GLY A 171 10.40 8.43 -24.02
C GLY A 171 10.58 6.91 -24.11
N ARG A 172 11.79 6.42 -24.42
CA ARG A 172 12.10 4.98 -24.43
C ARG A 172 12.15 4.39 -23.03
N VAL A 173 12.71 5.09 -22.05
CA VAL A 173 12.69 4.63 -20.65
C VAL A 173 11.24 4.44 -20.21
N LEU A 174 10.40 5.42 -20.48
CA LEU A 174 8.99 5.34 -20.14
C LEU A 174 8.25 4.25 -20.95
N TYR A 175 8.46 4.17 -22.26
CA TYR A 175 7.71 3.25 -23.11
C TYR A 175 8.11 1.78 -22.93
N ASP A 176 9.42 1.49 -22.89
CA ASP A 176 9.92 0.11 -22.82
C ASP A 176 9.95 -0.43 -21.38
N TYR A 177 10.06 0.45 -20.38
CA TYR A 177 10.25 0.05 -18.97
C TYR A 177 9.19 0.60 -18.02
N ASN A 178 8.28 1.46 -18.48
CA ASN A 178 7.27 2.12 -17.64
C ASN A 178 7.88 2.97 -16.51
N GLU A 179 9.06 3.53 -16.74
CA GLU A 179 9.79 4.33 -15.75
C GLU A 179 9.81 5.81 -16.16
N GLY A 180 9.32 6.69 -15.29
CA GLY A 180 9.46 8.14 -15.43
C GLY A 180 10.73 8.61 -14.70
N ILE A 181 11.62 9.34 -15.38
CA ILE A 181 12.85 9.88 -14.75
C ILE A 181 12.72 11.37 -14.39
N LEU A 182 12.18 12.17 -15.31
CA LEU A 182 12.01 13.63 -15.13
C LEU A 182 10.53 14.02 -15.14
N ILE A 183 9.79 13.42 -16.05
CA ILE A 183 8.35 13.59 -16.20
C ILE A 183 7.80 12.18 -16.27
N GLN A 184 6.89 11.85 -15.35
CA GLN A 184 6.10 10.64 -15.44
C GLN A 184 4.85 10.96 -16.24
N SER A 185 4.51 10.08 -17.20
CA SER A 185 3.24 10.21 -17.90
C SER A 185 2.48 8.90 -17.88
N TYR A 186 1.19 8.99 -17.59
CA TYR A 186 0.31 7.84 -17.46
C TYR A 186 -1.10 8.21 -17.92
N VAL A 187 -1.88 7.20 -18.30
CA VAL A 187 -3.27 7.39 -18.71
C VAL A 187 -4.16 7.10 -17.51
N TYR A 188 -4.99 8.07 -17.13
CA TYR A 188 -5.91 7.93 -16.00
C TYR A 188 -7.25 8.61 -16.31
N LEU A 189 -8.23 8.41 -15.42
CA LEU A 189 -9.55 9.03 -15.53
C LEU A 189 -9.43 10.56 -15.50
N ASP A 190 -10.20 11.25 -16.34
CA ASP A 190 -10.31 12.70 -16.26
C ASP A 190 -11.09 13.09 -14.99
N ALA A 191 -10.48 13.93 -14.14
CA ALA A 191 -11.08 14.41 -12.91
C ALA A 191 -12.35 15.24 -13.15
N GLN A 192 -12.49 15.87 -14.33
CA GLN A 192 -13.69 16.62 -14.71
C GLN A 192 -14.74 15.75 -15.40
N ASN A 193 -14.36 14.58 -15.90
CA ASN A 193 -15.27 13.64 -16.56
C ASN A 193 -14.76 12.20 -16.46
N THR A 194 -15.19 11.49 -15.43
CA THR A 194 -14.74 10.11 -15.14
C THR A 194 -15.17 9.08 -16.19
N ALA A 195 -15.98 9.45 -17.19
CA ALA A 195 -16.26 8.61 -18.36
C ALA A 195 -15.15 8.64 -19.43
N GLN A 196 -14.15 9.51 -19.27
CA GLN A 196 -13.02 9.68 -20.21
C GLN A 196 -11.68 9.38 -19.52
N HIS A 197 -10.69 9.04 -20.35
CA HIS A 197 -9.30 8.93 -19.92
C HIS A 197 -8.48 10.00 -20.64
N ILE A 198 -7.54 10.60 -19.92
CA ILE A 198 -6.60 11.59 -20.45
C ILE A 198 -5.17 11.21 -20.09
N LEU A 199 -4.22 11.79 -20.85
CA LEU A 199 -2.80 11.68 -20.54
C LEU A 199 -2.47 12.67 -19.42
N TYR A 200 -2.02 12.15 -18.28
CA TYR A 200 -1.42 12.93 -17.21
C TYR A 200 0.09 13.02 -17.42
N MET A 201 0.65 14.18 -17.08
CA MET A 201 2.08 14.41 -16.99
C MET A 201 2.35 15.09 -15.66
N ASP A 202 3.19 14.46 -14.84
CA ASP A 202 3.56 14.99 -13.53
C ASP A 202 5.08 14.86 -13.33
N GLN A 203 5.60 15.53 -12.30
CA GLN A 203 6.95 15.29 -11.83
C GLN A 203 7.13 13.80 -11.47
N ALA A 204 8.24 13.22 -11.92
CA ALA A 204 8.62 11.86 -11.57
C ALA A 204 9.25 11.78 -10.16
#